data_AF-A0A367J4A0-F1
#
_entry.id   AF-A0A367J4A0-F1
#
_cell.length_a   1.000
_cell.length_b   1.000
_cell.length_c   1.000
_cell.angle_alpha   90.00
_cell.angle_beta   90.00
_cell.angle_gamma   90.00
#
_symmetry.space_group_name_H-M   'P 1'
#
loop_
_entity.id
_entity.type
_entity.pdbx_description
1 polymer ?
#
loop_
_entity_poly.entity_id
_entity_poly.type
_entity_poly.pdbx_seq_one_letter_code
_entity_poly.pdbx_strand_id
1 'polypeptide(L)'
;MSTLDWLNDDNIVPELYTDDSSGVPNNSTVHKPREALMQDIEQTIMQVIESVSIGQPIKVPLSVRKLPSRVYVNYIDRIYHNNYLFSKRKTANHDQQTNREEQTSIDNQIRTLSLSTGSSAKTLARYFSVLQMIYEAIAHRIIITKRDMYYRDVGLFVTQSVVDTIVDDIACHYNVPRSSLNVSASSKGLIFGPIVIKLKNNKILDCMTHMPTLNCHDEQATFRHLVSIGFCQTLPQSCILVTGKGYPDLLTRQFVKHFSIQYSRLPILALMDNDPHGLDIYATYKWGARALAFDVSNLAVQSIQLIGLTCQDRIDFNIPSEYLIPLTERDKAKCLCMVRTFDASETPGASQMRERGWKDIGMQVTSQSHRDYIKEVFELLRTDYKCELQALYAVGPYGLSHFLMKKLPEYI
;
A
#
# COMPACT_ATOMS: atom_id res chain seq x y z
N MET A 1 -4.27 -49.18 4.61
CA MET A 1 -4.89 -49.29 5.95
C MET A 1 -4.17 -48.35 6.90
N SER A 2 -4.69 -47.13 7.07
CA SER A 2 -4.91 -46.44 8.35
C SER A 2 -5.52 -45.09 8.00
N THR A 3 -6.84 -45.01 8.13
CA THR A 3 -7.66 -43.81 8.05
C THR A 3 -7.28 -42.85 9.19
N LEU A 4 -7.11 -41.57 8.88
CA LEU A 4 -6.92 -40.51 9.86
C LEU A 4 -8.04 -39.48 9.66
N ASP A 5 -9.10 -39.72 10.43
CA ASP A 5 -10.32 -38.93 10.58
C ASP A 5 -10.03 -37.63 11.34
N TRP A 6 -9.65 -36.55 10.63
CA TRP A 6 -9.52 -35.21 11.24
C TRP A 6 -10.23 -34.09 10.45
N LEU A 7 -11.13 -34.44 9.53
CA LEU A 7 -11.93 -33.47 8.77
C LEU A 7 -13.41 -33.42 9.16
N ASN A 8 -13.82 -34.06 10.27
CA ASN A 8 -15.22 -34.11 10.72
C ASN A 8 -15.45 -33.62 12.16
N ASP A 9 -14.54 -32.83 12.74
CA ASP A 9 -14.79 -32.23 14.06
C ASP A 9 -14.99 -30.71 13.94
N ASP A 10 -16.25 -30.29 13.98
CA ASP A 10 -16.71 -28.89 13.96
C ASP A 10 -16.46 -28.15 15.30
N ASN A 11 -15.54 -28.63 16.14
CA ASN A 11 -15.25 -28.06 17.46
C ASN A 11 -13.73 -28.00 17.75
N ILE A 12 -12.96 -27.18 17.02
CA ILE A 12 -11.65 -26.71 17.50
C ILE A 12 -11.48 -25.22 17.16
N VAL A 13 -11.98 -24.38 18.07
CA VAL A 13 -11.50 -23.01 18.25
C VAL A 13 -10.17 -23.10 19.01
N PRO A 14 -9.06 -22.53 18.52
CA PRO A 14 -7.87 -22.39 19.36
C PRO A 14 -8.14 -21.30 20.40
N GLU A 15 -8.43 -21.70 21.64
CA GLU A 15 -8.25 -20.86 22.82
C GLU A 15 -6.75 -20.51 22.95
N LEU A 16 -6.40 -19.25 22.66
CA LEU A 16 -5.14 -18.65 23.09
C LEU A 16 -5.47 -17.56 24.10
N TYR A 17 -5.41 -17.96 25.38
CA TYR A 17 -5.19 -17.20 26.61
C TYR A 17 -5.95 -15.88 26.82
N THR A 18 -6.87 -15.94 27.80
CA THR A 18 -7.34 -14.83 28.64
C THR A 18 -6.32 -14.43 29.70
N ASP A 19 -6.47 -13.18 30.14
CA ASP A 19 -5.90 -12.47 31.31
C ASP A 19 -4.59 -11.69 31.07
N ASP A 20 -4.76 -10.42 30.69
CA ASP A 20 -4.07 -9.34 31.39
C ASP A 20 -5.00 -8.13 31.55
N SER A 21 -5.24 -7.78 32.81
CA SER A 21 -6.05 -6.65 33.24
C SER A 21 -5.24 -5.36 33.09
N SER A 22 -5.25 -4.76 31.90
CA SER A 22 -4.90 -3.35 31.71
C SER A 22 -5.70 -2.76 30.55
N GLY A 23 -6.45 -1.70 30.84
CA GLY A 23 -7.31 -1.03 29.87
C GLY A 23 -6.50 -0.35 28.77
N VAL A 24 -6.41 -0.99 27.60
CA VAL A 24 -5.91 -0.40 26.35
C VAL A 24 -6.92 -0.71 25.24
N PRO A 25 -7.45 0.28 24.50
CA PRO A 25 -8.40 0.01 23.42
C PRO A 25 -7.68 -0.61 22.20
N ASN A 26 -7.90 -1.90 21.99
CA ASN A 26 -7.45 -2.66 20.82
C ASN A 26 -8.17 -2.17 19.55
N ASN A 27 -7.44 -1.46 18.68
CA ASN A 27 -7.87 -1.10 17.32
C ASN A 27 -7.30 -2.10 16.27
N SER A 28 -7.41 -3.40 16.53
CA SER A 28 -7.22 -4.43 15.51
C SER A 28 -8.49 -4.53 14.64
N THR A 29 -8.35 -4.69 13.33
CA THR A 29 -9.49 -5.01 12.45
C THR A 29 -10.08 -6.34 12.91
N VAL A 30 -11.31 -6.31 13.43
CA VAL A 30 -12.00 -7.53 13.87
C VAL A 30 -12.50 -8.25 12.62
N HIS A 31 -12.33 -9.57 12.56
CA HIS A 31 -12.99 -10.39 11.54
C HIS A 31 -14.51 -10.36 11.80
N LYS A 32 -15.19 -9.36 11.24
CA LYS A 32 -16.64 -9.21 11.42
C LYS A 32 -17.38 -10.22 10.54
N PRO A 33 -18.29 -11.04 11.10
CA PRO A 33 -19.13 -11.94 10.31
C PRO A 33 -19.94 -11.16 9.27
N ARG A 34 -20.14 -11.77 8.10
CA ARG A 34 -20.84 -11.15 6.97
C ARG A 34 -22.22 -10.63 7.35
N GLU A 35 -22.97 -11.44 8.09
CA GLU A 35 -24.33 -11.13 8.53
C GLU A 35 -24.35 -9.91 9.44
N ALA A 36 -23.37 -9.79 10.34
CA ALA A 36 -23.24 -8.64 11.23
C ALA A 36 -22.85 -7.37 10.45
N LEU A 37 -21.98 -7.47 9.44
CA LEU A 37 -21.63 -6.32 8.59
C LEU A 37 -22.82 -5.85 7.74
N MET A 38 -23.64 -6.76 7.24
CA MET A 38 -24.87 -6.41 6.52
C MET A 38 -25.87 -5.69 7.43
N GLN A 39 -26.06 -6.15 8.66
CA GLN A 39 -26.94 -5.51 9.64
C GLN A 39 -26.49 -4.08 9.97
N ASP A 40 -25.19 -3.85 10.15
CA ASP A 40 -24.65 -2.50 10.35
C ASP A 40 -24.92 -1.57 9.16
N ILE A 41 -24.74 -2.08 7.94
CA ILE A 41 -24.98 -1.31 6.72
C ILE A 41 -26.48 -0.98 6.60
N GLU A 42 -27.37 -1.93 6.87
CA GLU A 42 -28.82 -1.71 6.90
C GLU A 42 -29.20 -0.64 7.94
N GLN A 43 -28.64 -0.72 9.14
CA GLN A 43 -28.88 0.27 10.18
C GLN A 43 -28.43 1.67 9.74
N THR A 44 -27.28 1.76 9.07
CA THR A 44 -26.77 3.03 8.52
C THR A 44 -27.71 3.58 7.44
N ILE A 45 -28.20 2.73 6.54
CA ILE A 45 -29.17 3.12 5.50
C ILE A 45 -30.46 3.64 6.14
N MET A 46 -31.00 2.92 7.14
CA MET A 46 -32.23 3.29 7.84
C MET A 46 -32.10 4.63 8.57
N GLN A 47 -30.99 4.85 9.27
CA GLN A 47 -30.72 6.13 9.96
C GLN A 47 -30.71 7.33 9.00
N VAL A 48 -30.18 7.14 7.79
CA VAL A 48 -30.17 8.23 6.81
C VAL A 48 -31.55 8.44 6.20
N ILE A 49 -32.30 7.38 5.88
CA ILE A 49 -33.68 7.51 5.38
C ILE A 49 -34.54 8.25 6.41
N GLU A 50 -34.42 7.89 7.68
CA GLU A 50 -35.10 8.57 8.78
C GLU A 50 -34.70 10.06 8.85
N SER A 51 -33.41 10.36 8.82
CA SER A 51 -32.89 11.73 8.83
C SER A 51 -33.41 12.57 7.65
N VAL A 52 -33.48 11.98 6.45
CA VAL A 52 -34.04 12.61 5.24
C VAL A 52 -35.54 12.88 5.44
N SER A 53 -36.28 11.90 5.95
CA SER A 53 -37.74 12.00 6.13
C SER A 53 -38.17 13.08 7.12
N ILE A 54 -37.35 13.33 8.15
CA ILE A 54 -37.60 14.32 9.21
C ILE A 54 -36.92 15.67 8.87
N GLY A 55 -36.16 15.77 7.78
CA GLY A 55 -35.45 16.98 7.38
C GLY A 55 -34.27 17.34 8.29
N GLN A 56 -33.72 16.37 9.01
CA GLN A 56 -32.57 16.55 9.90
C GLN A 56 -31.24 16.50 9.13
N PRO A 57 -30.18 17.13 9.63
CA PRO A 57 -28.84 17.00 9.05
C PRO A 57 -28.38 15.54 9.08
N ILE A 58 -27.88 15.06 7.94
CA ILE A 58 -27.52 13.66 7.74
C ILE A 58 -26.06 13.47 8.13
N LYS A 59 -25.79 12.56 9.06
CA LYS A 59 -24.44 12.18 9.43
C LYS A 59 -23.97 11.04 8.53
N VAL A 60 -22.93 11.26 7.76
CA VAL A 60 -22.26 10.21 6.98
C VAL A 60 -20.81 10.07 7.41
N PRO A 61 -20.28 8.84 7.50
CA PRO A 61 -18.90 8.59 7.87
C PRO A 61 -17.97 8.83 6.68
N LEU A 62 -17.93 10.08 6.21
CA LEU A 62 -16.95 10.52 5.21
C LEU A 62 -15.83 11.23 5.95
N SER A 63 -14.59 10.76 5.76
CA SER A 63 -13.45 11.40 6.39
C SER A 63 -13.36 12.84 5.90
N VAL A 64 -13.21 13.79 6.83
CA VAL A 64 -12.71 15.13 6.49
C VAL A 64 -11.20 15.02 6.28
N ARG A 65 -10.76 14.20 5.33
CA ARG A 65 -9.40 14.29 4.84
C ARG A 65 -9.30 15.60 4.09
N LYS A 66 -8.92 16.68 4.80
CA LYS A 66 -7.99 17.62 4.18
C LYS A 66 -6.81 16.72 3.78
N LEU A 67 -6.65 16.44 2.48
CA LEU A 67 -5.31 16.21 1.97
C LEU A 67 -4.47 17.32 2.62
N PRO A 68 -3.42 17.00 3.40
CA PRO A 68 -2.68 18.03 4.11
C PRO A 68 -2.39 19.11 3.09
N SER A 69 -2.85 20.32 3.41
CA SER A 69 -2.71 21.49 2.54
C SER A 69 -1.29 21.47 1.99
N ARG A 70 -1.13 21.85 0.71
CA ARG A 70 0.17 22.17 0.11
C ARG A 70 0.87 23.22 0.99
N VAL A 71 1.50 22.80 2.08
CA VAL A 71 2.42 23.62 2.86
C VAL A 71 3.72 23.54 2.08
N TYR A 72 3.77 24.37 1.04
CA TYR A 72 4.84 24.47 0.07
C TYR A 72 6.02 25.22 0.69
N VAL A 73 7.20 24.61 0.55
CA VAL A 73 8.51 25.24 0.26
C VAL A 73 9.26 25.98 1.39
N ASN A 74 8.63 26.71 2.31
CA ASN A 74 9.42 27.59 3.20
C ASN A 74 10.14 26.90 4.39
N TYR A 75 9.79 25.65 4.71
CA TYR A 75 10.47 24.87 5.77
C TYR A 75 11.67 24.08 5.21
N ILE A 76 11.62 23.70 3.93
CA ILE A 76 12.60 22.82 3.32
C ILE A 76 13.85 23.59 2.88
N ASP A 77 13.73 24.83 2.41
CA ASP A 77 14.91 25.69 2.17
C ASP A 77 15.77 25.87 3.44
N ARG A 78 15.12 25.87 4.62
CA ARG A 78 15.81 25.93 5.91
C ARG A 78 16.57 24.64 6.26
N ILE A 79 16.08 23.46 5.88
CA ILE A 79 16.78 22.19 6.09
C ILE A 79 17.93 22.03 5.08
N TYR A 80 17.72 22.43 3.82
CA TYR A 80 18.77 22.40 2.80
C TYR A 80 19.95 23.33 3.12
N HIS A 81 19.70 24.49 3.74
CA HIS A 81 20.77 25.42 4.13
C HIS A 81 21.41 25.09 5.50
N ASN A 82 20.69 24.51 6.45
CA ASN A 82 21.24 24.27 7.81
C ASN A 82 21.99 22.95 7.98
N ASN A 83 21.80 21.95 7.11
CA ASN A 83 22.51 20.68 7.25
C ASN A 83 24.00 20.74 6.85
N TYR A 84 24.50 21.91 6.42
CA TYR A 84 25.93 22.14 6.20
C TYR A 84 26.71 22.57 7.44
N LEU A 85 26.06 22.86 8.56
CA LEU A 85 26.73 23.32 9.77
C LEU A 85 25.97 22.91 11.02
N PHE A 86 26.21 21.72 11.59
CA PHE A 86 26.03 21.55 13.05
C PHE A 86 26.99 20.52 13.64
N SER A 87 28.23 20.97 13.86
CA SER A 87 28.97 20.69 15.08
C SER A 87 28.50 21.68 16.15
N LYS A 88 28.06 21.16 17.31
CA LYS A 88 27.84 21.86 18.59
C LYS A 88 26.84 23.03 18.62
N ARG A 89 25.70 22.86 19.31
CA ARG A 89 25.40 23.52 20.61
C ARG A 89 24.00 23.20 21.16
N LYS A 90 23.87 23.53 22.45
CA LYS A 90 22.98 23.08 23.52
C LYS A 90 21.61 23.79 23.59
N THR A 91 20.64 23.04 24.14
CA THR A 91 19.57 23.37 25.13
C THR A 91 18.79 24.68 25.05
N ALA A 92 17.45 24.60 25.03
CA ALA A 92 16.56 25.20 26.04
C ALA A 92 15.07 24.82 25.81
N ASN A 93 14.34 24.78 26.92
CA ASN A 93 12.95 24.35 27.17
C ASN A 93 11.86 25.03 26.32
N HIS A 94 10.73 24.34 26.07
CA HIS A 94 9.44 24.75 26.64
C HIS A 94 8.37 23.64 26.60
N ASP A 95 7.40 23.83 27.49
CA ASP A 95 6.48 22.88 28.09
C ASP A 95 5.10 22.79 27.41
N GLN A 96 4.42 21.68 27.73
CA GLN A 96 2.97 21.55 27.93
C GLN A 96 2.03 21.79 26.73
N GLN A 97 1.76 20.73 25.97
CA GLN A 97 0.47 20.59 25.27
C GLN A 97 0.04 19.14 25.00
N THR A 98 0.31 18.22 25.93
CA THR A 98 -0.23 16.86 25.90
C THR A 98 -1.43 16.80 26.84
N ASN A 99 -2.65 16.68 26.30
CA ASN A 99 -3.87 16.16 26.95
C ASN A 99 -5.18 16.56 26.22
N ARG A 100 -5.13 17.20 25.03
CA ARG A 100 -6.32 17.50 24.21
C ARG A 100 -6.43 16.72 22.89
N GLU A 101 -5.43 15.93 22.53
CA GLU A 101 -5.34 15.30 21.20
C GLU A 101 -5.97 13.90 21.14
N GLU A 102 -6.17 13.20 22.25
CA GLU A 102 -6.70 11.82 22.21
C GLU A 102 -8.22 11.77 21.94
N GLN A 103 -8.99 12.78 22.37
CA GLN A 103 -10.43 12.85 22.12
C GLN A 103 -10.83 13.39 20.74
N THR A 104 -9.91 14.00 19.99
CA THR A 104 -10.19 14.60 18.67
C THR A 104 -10.04 13.63 17.48
N SER A 105 -9.64 12.37 17.73
CA SER A 105 -9.34 11.40 16.66
C SER A 105 -10.58 10.69 16.09
N ILE A 106 -11.64 10.50 16.89
CA ILE A 106 -12.87 9.80 16.48
C ILE A 106 -13.86 10.76 15.78
N ASP A 107 -13.95 12.01 16.26
CA ASP A 107 -14.89 13.02 15.72
C ASP A 107 -14.56 13.50 14.30
N ASN A 108 -13.34 13.26 13.80
CA ASN A 108 -12.91 13.70 12.46
C ASN A 108 -13.38 12.80 11.29
N GLN A 109 -14.09 11.69 11.57
CA GLN A 109 -14.54 10.74 10.55
C GLN A 109 -16.03 10.88 10.17
N ILE A 110 -16.80 11.71 10.89
CA ILE A 110 -18.24 11.88 10.65
C ILE A 110 -18.50 13.27 10.06
N ARG A 111 -19.01 13.31 8.82
CA ARG A 111 -19.42 14.53 8.14
C ARG A 111 -20.93 14.72 8.25
N THR A 112 -21.34 15.85 8.82
CA THR A 112 -22.75 16.27 8.82
C THR A 112 -23.07 17.01 7.52
N LEU A 113 -24.03 16.51 6.76
CA LEU A 113 -24.49 17.07 5.49
C LEU A 113 -25.89 17.67 5.66
N SER A 114 -26.08 18.89 5.16
CA SER A 114 -27.40 19.49 4.99
C SER A 114 -27.80 19.43 3.51
N LEU A 115 -28.99 18.89 3.21
CA LEU A 115 -29.53 18.80 1.85
C LEU A 115 -29.93 20.16 1.23
N SER A 116 -29.68 21.26 1.94
CA SER A 116 -29.94 22.63 1.47
C SER A 116 -29.04 23.06 0.29
N THR A 117 -27.98 22.32 -0.02
CA THR A 117 -27.03 22.66 -1.09
C THR A 117 -26.84 21.50 -2.07
N GLY A 118 -26.78 21.81 -3.37
CA GLY A 118 -26.57 20.80 -4.42
C GLY A 118 -25.26 20.01 -4.28
N SER A 119 -24.22 20.62 -3.71
CA SER A 119 -22.94 19.96 -3.43
C SER A 119 -23.05 18.90 -2.33
N SER A 120 -23.80 19.20 -1.26
CA SER A 120 -24.02 18.25 -0.16
C SER A 120 -24.94 17.12 -0.59
N ALA A 121 -25.99 17.42 -1.37
CA ALA A 121 -26.85 16.41 -1.98
C ALA A 121 -26.06 15.46 -2.91
N LYS A 122 -25.17 16.00 -3.75
CA LYS A 122 -24.29 15.19 -4.62
C LYS A 122 -23.32 14.33 -3.81
N THR A 123 -22.79 14.84 -2.70
CA THR A 123 -21.91 14.09 -1.80
C THR A 123 -22.64 12.92 -1.14
N LEU A 124 -23.86 13.17 -0.64
CA LEU A 124 -24.71 12.13 -0.07
C LEU A 124 -25.06 11.07 -1.12
N ALA A 125 -25.50 11.48 -2.32
CA ALA A 125 -25.87 10.56 -3.39
C ALA A 125 -24.71 9.62 -3.77
N ARG A 126 -23.48 10.14 -3.85
CA ARG A 126 -22.28 9.34 -4.09
C ARG A 126 -22.03 8.32 -2.98
N TYR A 127 -22.10 8.76 -1.72
CA TYR A 127 -21.92 7.87 -0.57
C TYR A 127 -22.95 6.74 -0.57
N PHE A 128 -24.24 7.09 -0.72
CA PHE A 128 -25.35 6.12 -0.77
C PHE A 128 -25.21 5.14 -1.91
N SER A 129 -24.84 5.61 -3.10
CA SER A 129 -24.66 4.74 -4.27
C SER A 129 -23.56 3.70 -4.02
N VAL A 130 -22.43 4.11 -3.43
CA VAL A 130 -21.34 3.18 -3.08
C VAL A 130 -21.74 2.22 -1.97
N LEU A 131 -22.41 2.71 -0.93
CA LEU A 131 -22.88 1.88 0.19
C LEU A 131 -23.90 0.82 -0.27
N GLN A 132 -24.83 1.20 -1.14
CA GLN A 132 -25.80 0.28 -1.75
C GLN A 132 -25.09 -0.78 -2.61
N MET A 133 -24.14 -0.38 -3.47
CA MET A 133 -23.37 -1.33 -4.28
C MET A 133 -22.60 -2.34 -3.42
N ILE A 134 -22.03 -1.89 -2.29
CA ILE A 134 -21.36 -2.77 -1.31
C ILE A 134 -22.38 -3.73 -0.68
N TYR A 135 -23.52 -3.22 -0.23
CA TYR A 135 -24.58 -4.04 0.36
C TYR A 135 -25.03 -5.14 -0.60
N GLU A 136 -25.33 -4.81 -1.86
CA GLU A 136 -25.70 -5.76 -2.91
C GLU A 136 -24.59 -6.79 -3.17
N ALA A 137 -23.34 -6.34 -3.24
CA ALA A 137 -22.19 -7.21 -3.47
C ALA A 137 -22.01 -8.24 -2.34
N ILE A 138 -22.18 -7.80 -1.10
CA ILE A 138 -22.14 -8.68 0.08
C ILE A 138 -23.35 -9.62 0.05
N ALA A 139 -24.57 -9.12 -0.18
CA ALA A 139 -25.82 -9.90 -0.19
C ALA A 139 -25.81 -11.03 -1.24
N HIS A 140 -25.35 -10.74 -2.46
CA HIS A 140 -25.30 -11.70 -3.56
C HIS A 140 -24.02 -12.53 -3.61
N ARG A 141 -23.06 -12.29 -2.71
CA ARG A 141 -21.73 -12.94 -2.71
C ARG A 141 -20.97 -12.75 -4.04
N ILE A 142 -21.16 -11.58 -4.66
CA ILE A 142 -20.45 -11.20 -5.89
C ILE A 142 -19.33 -10.22 -5.54
N ILE A 143 -18.20 -10.31 -6.23
CA ILE A 143 -17.12 -9.33 -6.10
C ILE A 143 -17.35 -8.25 -7.14
N ILE A 144 -17.36 -6.98 -6.73
CA ILE A 144 -17.46 -5.82 -7.62
C ILE A 144 -16.13 -5.09 -7.67
N THR A 145 -15.70 -4.63 -8.86
CA THR A 145 -14.50 -3.80 -8.95
C THR A 145 -14.79 -2.32 -8.82
N LYS A 146 -13.83 -1.53 -8.33
CA LYS A 146 -13.95 -0.06 -8.24
C LYS A 146 -14.20 0.60 -9.61
N ARG A 147 -13.71 -0.02 -10.69
CA ARG A 147 -14.01 0.41 -12.06
C ARG A 147 -15.45 0.12 -12.41
N ASP A 148 -15.98 -1.06 -12.07
CA ASP A 148 -17.39 -1.37 -12.31
C ASP A 148 -18.29 -0.38 -11.57
N MET A 149 -17.97 -0.08 -10.30
CA MET A 149 -18.68 0.92 -9.50
C MET A 149 -18.65 2.31 -10.16
N TYR A 150 -17.48 2.74 -10.66
CA TYR A 150 -17.34 4.01 -11.37
C TYR A 150 -18.15 4.04 -12.67
N TYR A 151 -18.16 2.95 -13.44
CA TYR A 151 -18.88 2.86 -14.72
C TYR A 151 -20.39 2.72 -14.55
N ARG A 152 -20.91 2.33 -13.38
CA ARG A 152 -22.37 2.34 -13.13
C ARG A 152 -22.97 3.74 -13.26
N ASP A 153 -22.23 4.78 -12.88
CA ASP A 153 -22.65 6.18 -13.08
C ASP A 153 -21.45 7.14 -13.18
N VAL A 154 -20.89 7.24 -14.39
CA VAL A 154 -19.75 8.11 -14.69
C VAL A 154 -20.06 9.58 -14.42
N GLY A 155 -21.32 10.02 -14.60
CA GLY A 155 -21.76 11.40 -14.39
C GLY A 155 -21.80 11.79 -12.91
N LEU A 156 -22.24 10.87 -12.06
CA LEU A 156 -22.27 11.06 -10.61
C LEU A 156 -20.86 11.11 -10.02
N PHE A 157 -20.01 10.13 -10.35
CA PHE A 157 -18.69 9.99 -9.73
C PHE A 157 -17.64 10.92 -10.33
N VAL A 158 -17.72 11.23 -11.63
CA VAL A 158 -16.77 12.05 -12.41
C VAL A 158 -15.39 11.39 -12.51
N THR A 159 -14.74 11.06 -11.39
CA THR A 159 -13.45 10.37 -11.35
C THR A 159 -13.52 9.11 -10.49
N GLN A 160 -12.76 8.08 -10.89
CA GLN A 160 -12.65 6.84 -10.13
C GLN A 160 -12.14 7.06 -8.69
N SER A 161 -11.31 8.08 -8.46
CA SER A 161 -10.78 8.44 -7.13
C SER A 161 -11.88 8.78 -6.10
N VAL A 162 -13.04 9.26 -6.56
CA VAL A 162 -14.19 9.52 -5.69
C VAL A 162 -14.74 8.21 -5.12
N VAL A 163 -14.91 7.18 -5.96
CA VAL A 163 -15.34 5.85 -5.52
C VAL A 163 -14.33 5.26 -4.56
N ASP A 164 -13.04 5.31 -4.91
CA ASP A 164 -11.94 4.81 -4.09
C ASP A 164 -11.97 5.41 -2.68
N THR A 165 -12.15 6.73 -2.57
CA THR A 165 -12.19 7.42 -1.27
C THR A 165 -13.39 6.99 -0.43
N ILE A 166 -14.56 6.87 -1.04
CA ILE A 166 -15.78 6.49 -0.33
C ILE A 166 -15.70 5.03 0.16
N VAL A 167 -15.15 4.12 -0.65
CA VAL A 167 -14.92 2.71 -0.24
C VAL A 167 -13.97 2.65 0.95
N ASP A 168 -12.92 3.49 0.96
CA ASP A 168 -11.96 3.56 2.07
C ASP A 168 -12.59 4.07 3.35
N ASP A 169 -13.41 5.12 3.24
CA ASP A 169 -14.15 5.69 4.35
C ASP A 169 -15.14 4.67 4.95
N ILE A 170 -15.85 3.92 4.10
CA ILE A 170 -16.76 2.84 4.52
C ILE A 170 -16.00 1.70 5.22
N ALA A 171 -14.88 1.25 4.66
CA ALA A 171 -14.05 0.20 5.26
C ALA A 171 -13.55 0.62 6.65
N CYS A 172 -13.09 1.87 6.76
CA CYS A 172 -12.65 2.46 8.03
C CYS A 172 -13.80 2.56 9.04
N HIS A 173 -14.98 3.03 8.59
CA HIS A 173 -16.15 3.20 9.45
C HIS A 173 -16.60 1.90 10.11
N TYR A 174 -16.70 0.83 9.32
CA TYR A 174 -17.09 -0.48 9.85
C TYR A 174 -15.92 -1.27 10.47
N ASN A 175 -14.72 -0.70 10.49
CA ASN A 175 -13.49 -1.33 10.97
C ASN A 175 -13.24 -2.72 10.35
N VAL A 176 -13.47 -2.83 9.03
CA VAL A 176 -13.27 -4.07 8.27
C VAL A 176 -12.22 -3.88 7.18
N PRO A 177 -11.45 -4.94 6.83
CA PRO A 177 -10.60 -4.88 5.64
C PRO A 177 -11.46 -4.73 4.39
N ARG A 178 -10.93 -4.07 3.35
CA ARG A 178 -11.68 -3.83 2.09
C ARG A 178 -12.19 -5.12 1.45
N SER A 179 -11.46 -6.22 1.62
CA SER A 179 -11.86 -7.54 1.13
C SER A 179 -13.19 -8.01 1.71
N SER A 180 -13.56 -7.57 2.92
CA SER A 180 -14.84 -7.91 3.56
C SER A 180 -16.04 -7.15 2.98
N LEU A 181 -15.79 -6.07 2.23
CA LEU A 181 -16.84 -5.31 1.53
C LEU A 181 -17.24 -5.92 0.18
N ASN A 182 -16.62 -7.04 -0.21
CA ASN A 182 -16.71 -7.61 -1.57
C ASN A 182 -16.33 -6.62 -2.69
N VAL A 183 -15.63 -5.54 -2.36
CA VAL A 183 -15.07 -4.59 -3.33
C VAL A 183 -13.61 -4.94 -3.54
N SER A 184 -13.25 -5.27 -4.79
CA SER A 184 -11.87 -5.54 -5.15
C SER A 184 -11.32 -4.48 -6.12
N ALA A 185 -10.00 -4.32 -6.12
CA ALA A 185 -9.36 -3.74 -7.30
C ALA A 185 -9.32 -4.82 -8.39
N SER A 186 -9.46 -4.46 -9.67
CA SER A 186 -9.16 -5.41 -10.74
C SER A 186 -7.75 -5.96 -10.52
N SER A 187 -7.61 -7.27 -10.36
CA SER A 187 -6.32 -7.92 -10.19
C SER A 187 -5.53 -7.78 -11.48
N LYS A 188 -4.36 -7.17 -11.39
CA LYS A 188 -3.44 -6.97 -12.52
C LYS A 188 -2.13 -7.71 -12.33
N GLY A 189 -1.82 -8.15 -11.11
CA GLY A 189 -0.57 -8.84 -10.81
C GLY A 189 -0.36 -10.10 -11.65
N LEU A 190 0.90 -10.39 -11.96
CA LEU A 190 1.33 -11.62 -12.61
C LEU A 190 2.38 -12.33 -11.76
N ILE A 191 2.40 -13.65 -11.87
CA ILE A 191 3.39 -14.53 -11.27
C ILE A 191 3.97 -15.47 -12.33
N PHE A 192 5.27 -15.73 -12.25
CA PHE A 192 5.95 -16.73 -13.05
C PHE A 192 7.06 -17.39 -12.22
N GLY A 193 7.20 -18.71 -12.30
CA GLY A 193 8.26 -19.45 -11.61
C GLY A 193 7.88 -20.88 -11.26
N PRO A 194 8.80 -21.65 -10.64
CA PRO A 194 8.62 -23.06 -10.30
C PRO A 194 7.70 -23.22 -9.09
N ILE A 195 6.42 -22.89 -9.26
CA ILE A 195 5.40 -23.00 -8.23
C ILE A 195 4.07 -23.48 -8.80
N VAL A 196 3.40 -24.33 -8.01
CA VAL A 196 2.11 -24.89 -8.35
C VAL A 196 1.08 -24.41 -7.32
N ILE A 197 0.02 -23.76 -7.79
CA ILE A 197 -1.05 -23.23 -6.95
C ILE A 197 -2.27 -24.14 -7.12
N LYS A 198 -2.72 -24.76 -6.01
CA LYS A 198 -3.97 -25.51 -5.97
C LYS A 198 -5.10 -24.59 -5.50
N LEU A 199 -6.09 -24.38 -6.37
CA LEU A 199 -7.28 -23.58 -6.07
C LEU A 199 -8.33 -24.42 -5.30
N LYS A 200 -9.26 -23.74 -4.63
CA LYS A 200 -10.35 -24.37 -3.85
C LYS A 200 -11.25 -25.28 -4.70
N ASN A 201 -11.39 -24.99 -5.99
CA ASN A 201 -12.12 -25.83 -6.95
C ASN A 201 -11.28 -27.02 -7.46
N ASN A 202 -10.19 -27.37 -6.77
CA ASN A 202 -9.23 -28.41 -7.14
C ASN A 202 -8.48 -28.18 -8.47
N LYS A 203 -8.64 -27.02 -9.11
CA LYS A 203 -7.84 -26.66 -10.27
C LYS A 203 -6.39 -26.44 -9.85
N ILE A 204 -5.47 -27.06 -10.57
CA ILE A 204 -4.03 -26.90 -10.37
C ILE A 204 -3.53 -25.90 -11.41
N LEU A 205 -2.80 -24.89 -10.96
CA LEU A 205 -2.14 -23.89 -11.81
C LEU A 205 -0.62 -24.06 -11.67
N ASP A 206 0.02 -24.49 -12.75
CA ASP A 206 1.48 -24.48 -12.84
C ASP A 206 1.96 -23.12 -13.40
N CYS A 207 2.63 -22.35 -12.56
CA CYS A 207 3.11 -21.00 -12.88
C CYS A 207 4.40 -20.99 -13.72
N MET A 208 4.96 -22.15 -14.06
CA MET A 208 6.16 -22.26 -14.91
C MET A 208 5.78 -22.48 -16.39
N THR A 209 4.73 -23.25 -16.64
CA THR A 209 4.30 -23.63 -18.00
C THR A 209 3.23 -22.70 -18.57
N HIS A 210 2.40 -22.11 -17.71
CA HIS A 210 1.43 -21.11 -18.14
C HIS A 210 2.09 -19.74 -18.30
N MET A 211 2.70 -19.52 -19.47
CA MET A 211 3.00 -18.17 -19.93
C MET A 211 1.68 -17.40 -20.01
N PRO A 212 1.50 -16.29 -19.27
CA PRO A 212 0.29 -15.49 -19.43
C PRO A 212 0.21 -15.02 -20.88
N THR A 213 -0.80 -15.46 -21.64
CA THR A 213 -1.07 -15.01 -23.01
C THR A 213 -1.32 -13.50 -22.97
N LEU A 214 -0.28 -12.74 -23.27
CA LEU A 214 -0.18 -11.32 -23.01
C LEU A 214 -0.49 -10.52 -24.28
N ASN A 215 -1.78 -10.37 -24.58
CA ASN A 215 -2.25 -9.37 -25.55
C ASN A 215 -2.23 -7.97 -24.90
N CYS A 216 -1.07 -7.31 -24.85
CA CYS A 216 -0.98 -5.84 -24.77
C CYS A 216 0.47 -5.33 -24.83
N HIS A 217 0.68 -4.18 -25.47
CA HIS A 217 1.96 -3.53 -25.71
C HIS A 217 2.63 -3.00 -24.42
N ASP A 218 3.96 -3.01 -24.42
CA ASP A 218 4.94 -2.18 -23.66
C ASP A 218 4.93 -2.12 -22.11
N GLU A 219 3.79 -2.22 -21.42
CA GLU A 219 3.71 -1.93 -19.97
C GLU A 219 4.44 -2.93 -19.04
N GLN A 220 5.04 -4.00 -19.59
CA GLN A 220 5.65 -5.11 -18.83
C GLN A 220 6.96 -5.61 -19.45
N ALA A 221 7.71 -4.72 -20.10
CA ALA A 221 8.92 -5.07 -20.84
C ALA A 221 9.94 -5.87 -19.99
N THR A 222 10.26 -5.40 -18.78
CA THR A 222 11.24 -6.02 -17.88
C THR A 222 10.85 -7.42 -17.42
N PHE A 223 9.60 -7.60 -16.97
CA PHE A 223 9.10 -8.91 -16.53
C PHE A 223 9.10 -9.92 -17.69
N ARG A 224 8.59 -9.51 -18.86
CA ARG A 224 8.58 -10.36 -20.05
C ARG A 224 9.98 -10.73 -20.50
N HIS A 225 10.90 -9.77 -20.46
CA HIS A 225 12.28 -10.02 -20.83
C HIS A 225 12.90 -11.09 -19.93
N LEU A 226 12.82 -10.94 -18.59
CA LEU A 226 13.34 -11.94 -17.63
C LEU A 226 12.76 -13.34 -17.85
N VAL A 227 11.47 -13.42 -18.15
CA VAL A 227 10.82 -14.70 -18.47
C VAL A 227 11.33 -15.25 -19.81
N SER A 228 11.47 -14.41 -20.84
CA SER A 228 11.89 -14.83 -22.18
C SER A 228 13.33 -15.35 -22.25
N ILE A 229 14.22 -14.81 -21.42
CA ILE A 229 15.61 -15.26 -21.33
C ILE A 229 15.78 -16.49 -20.41
N GLY A 230 14.68 -17.00 -19.83
CA GLY A 230 14.71 -18.12 -18.91
C GLY A 230 15.40 -17.82 -17.57
N PHE A 231 15.29 -16.58 -17.08
CA PHE A 231 16.03 -16.13 -15.89
C PHE A 231 15.82 -17.05 -14.68
N CYS A 232 14.57 -17.47 -14.42
CA CYS A 232 14.22 -18.36 -13.32
C CYS A 232 14.90 -19.74 -13.44
N GLN A 233 15.16 -20.20 -14.66
CA GLN A 233 15.80 -21.47 -14.97
C GLN A 233 17.34 -21.37 -14.97
N THR A 234 17.89 -20.18 -15.23
CA THR A 234 19.34 -19.94 -15.24
C THR A 234 19.96 -19.80 -13.85
N LEU A 235 19.16 -19.48 -12.83
CA LEU A 235 19.64 -19.34 -11.47
C LEU A 235 19.88 -20.70 -10.81
N PRO A 236 20.99 -20.88 -10.06
CA PRO A 236 21.23 -22.10 -9.29
C PRO A 236 20.14 -22.38 -8.26
N GLN A 237 19.52 -21.32 -7.74
CA GLN A 237 18.41 -21.38 -6.79
C GLN A 237 17.11 -21.01 -7.51
N SER A 238 16.04 -21.74 -7.20
CA SER A 238 14.71 -21.49 -7.76
C SER A 238 14.21 -20.09 -7.38
N CYS A 239 13.83 -19.29 -8.38
CA CYS A 239 13.30 -17.94 -8.20
C CYS A 239 11.86 -17.85 -8.70
N ILE A 240 11.03 -17.07 -7.98
CA ILE A 240 9.66 -16.74 -8.39
C ILE A 240 9.61 -15.25 -8.69
N LEU A 241 9.16 -14.90 -9.89
CA LEU A 241 8.94 -13.52 -10.31
C LEU A 241 7.49 -13.13 -10.07
N VAL A 242 7.28 -11.96 -9.47
CA VAL A 242 5.97 -11.35 -9.27
C VAL A 242 6.02 -9.91 -9.75
N THR A 243 5.01 -9.46 -10.50
CA THR A 243 4.85 -8.05 -10.91
C THR A 243 3.47 -7.54 -10.57
N GLY A 244 3.39 -6.29 -10.08
CA GLY A 244 2.13 -5.58 -9.84
C GLY A 244 1.64 -4.73 -11.02
N LYS A 245 2.40 -4.66 -12.12
CA LYS A 245 2.19 -3.73 -13.25
C LYS A 245 2.11 -2.26 -12.80
N GLY A 246 3.14 -1.82 -12.09
CA GLY A 246 3.19 -0.52 -11.41
C GLY A 246 2.81 -0.66 -9.93
N TYR A 247 1.99 0.26 -9.42
CA TYR A 247 1.51 0.20 -8.04
C TYR A 247 0.70 -1.08 -7.79
N PRO A 248 1.06 -1.88 -6.78
CA PRO A 248 0.48 -3.20 -6.60
C PRO A 248 -0.97 -3.12 -6.11
N ASP A 249 -1.82 -3.96 -6.69
CA ASP A 249 -3.18 -4.15 -6.20
C ASP A 249 -3.20 -4.90 -4.86
N LEU A 250 -4.37 -4.90 -4.20
CA LEU A 250 -4.56 -5.52 -2.89
C LEU A 250 -4.21 -7.01 -2.89
N LEU A 251 -4.63 -7.74 -3.92
CA LEU A 251 -4.43 -9.18 -4.02
C LEU A 251 -2.95 -9.53 -4.22
N THR A 252 -2.23 -8.75 -5.02
CA THR A 252 -0.78 -8.90 -5.20
C THR A 252 -0.04 -8.68 -3.89
N ARG A 253 -0.44 -7.68 -3.09
CA ARG A 253 0.16 -7.43 -1.77
C ARG A 253 -0.15 -8.54 -0.76
N GLN A 254 -1.41 -9.00 -0.71
CA GLN A 254 -1.80 -10.13 0.13
C GLN A 254 -1.06 -11.41 -0.25
N PHE A 255 -0.87 -11.64 -1.56
CA PHE A 255 -0.11 -12.76 -2.07
C PHE A 255 1.36 -12.71 -1.60
N VAL A 256 2.06 -11.59 -1.82
CA VAL A 256 3.46 -11.43 -1.38
C VAL A 256 3.57 -11.53 0.16
N LYS A 257 2.61 -10.99 0.91
CA LYS A 257 2.54 -11.16 2.38
C LYS A 257 2.39 -12.62 2.78
N HIS A 258 1.46 -13.35 2.16
CA HIS A 258 1.26 -14.76 2.44
C HIS A 258 2.54 -15.57 2.18
N PHE A 259 3.22 -15.30 1.06
CA PHE A 259 4.52 -15.91 0.76
C PHE A 259 5.58 -15.58 1.80
N SER A 260 5.65 -14.33 2.26
CA SER A 260 6.61 -13.92 3.28
C SER A 260 6.46 -14.65 4.61
N ILE A 261 5.22 -14.99 4.99
CA ILE A 261 4.92 -15.72 6.22
C ILE A 261 5.20 -17.21 6.00
N GLN A 262 4.69 -17.77 4.90
CA GLN A 262 4.78 -19.21 4.62
C GLN A 262 6.23 -19.66 4.35
N TYR A 263 7.00 -18.83 3.65
CA TYR A 263 8.37 -19.11 3.25
C TYR A 263 9.33 -18.12 3.89
N SER A 264 9.31 -18.03 5.23
CA SER A 264 10.08 -17.06 6.02
C SER A 264 11.60 -17.13 5.83
N ARG A 265 12.12 -18.24 5.29
CA ARG A 265 13.55 -18.42 4.98
C ARG A 265 13.94 -17.91 3.58
N LEU A 266 12.97 -17.65 2.71
CA LEU A 266 13.25 -17.17 1.36
C LEU A 266 13.27 -15.64 1.35
N PRO A 267 14.33 -15.01 0.82
CA PRO A 267 14.39 -13.56 0.72
C PRO A 267 13.35 -13.06 -0.28
N ILE A 268 12.65 -11.98 0.06
CA ILE A 268 11.77 -11.28 -0.87
C ILE A 268 12.50 -10.03 -1.33
N LEU A 269 12.79 -9.98 -2.63
CA LEU A 269 13.60 -8.92 -3.22
C LEU A 269 12.72 -8.06 -4.13
N ALA A 270 12.88 -6.75 -4.03
CA ALA A 270 12.21 -5.75 -4.84
C ALA A 270 13.20 -5.15 -5.83
N LEU A 271 12.89 -5.26 -7.13
CA LEU A 271 13.58 -4.57 -8.21
C LEU A 271 12.66 -3.47 -8.74
N MET A 272 13.11 -2.21 -8.70
CA MET A 272 12.34 -1.02 -9.06
C MET A 272 13.16 -0.08 -9.93
N ASP A 273 12.49 0.81 -10.66
CA ASP A 273 13.14 1.94 -11.32
C ASP A 273 13.79 2.87 -10.28
N ASN A 274 14.90 3.51 -10.65
CA ASN A 274 15.57 4.51 -9.83
C ASN A 274 14.86 5.86 -9.99
N ASP A 275 13.63 5.95 -9.50
CA ASP A 275 12.82 7.16 -9.53
C ASP A 275 11.94 7.27 -8.27
N PRO A 276 11.25 8.41 -8.05
CA PRO A 276 10.43 8.58 -6.85
C PRO A 276 9.21 7.66 -6.81
N HIS A 277 8.73 7.18 -7.96
CA HIS A 277 7.57 6.30 -8.06
C HIS A 277 7.96 4.84 -7.74
N GLY A 278 9.06 4.33 -8.27
CA GLY A 278 9.63 3.02 -7.96
C GLY A 278 9.94 2.88 -6.48
N LEU A 279 10.56 3.91 -5.88
CA LEU A 279 10.81 3.94 -4.43
C LEU A 279 9.51 3.96 -3.60
N ASP A 280 8.48 4.68 -4.05
CA ASP A 280 7.17 4.69 -3.35
C ASP A 280 6.39 3.38 -3.53
N ILE A 281 6.55 2.68 -4.65
CA ILE A 281 6.04 1.33 -4.86
C ILE A 281 6.73 0.36 -3.89
N TYR A 282 8.06 0.40 -3.79
CA TYR A 282 8.80 -0.38 -2.80
C TYR A 282 8.32 -0.08 -1.36
N ALA A 283 8.19 1.20 -1.00
CA ALA A 283 7.67 1.60 0.30
C ALA A 283 6.25 1.08 0.56
N THR A 284 5.41 0.97 -0.47
CA THR A 284 4.06 0.42 -0.39
C THR A 284 4.06 -1.07 -0.06
N TYR A 285 4.99 -1.85 -0.60
CA TYR A 285 5.16 -3.25 -0.21
C TYR A 285 5.73 -3.38 1.21
N LYS A 286 6.76 -2.58 1.54
CA LYS A 286 7.50 -2.74 2.80
C LYS A 286 6.76 -2.21 4.03
N TRP A 287 6.16 -1.03 3.92
CA TRP A 287 5.53 -0.33 5.06
C TRP A 287 4.05 -0.03 4.87
N GLY A 288 3.46 -0.40 3.73
CA GLY A 288 2.05 -0.22 3.44
C GLY A 288 1.70 1.12 2.79
N ALA A 289 0.48 1.27 2.29
CA ALA A 289 0.01 2.52 1.66
C ALA A 289 -0.79 3.37 2.64
N ARG A 290 -0.68 4.71 2.55
CA ARG A 290 -1.45 5.65 3.39
C ARG A 290 -2.96 5.40 3.35
N ALA A 291 -3.50 5.10 2.17
CA ALA A 291 -4.92 4.80 1.99
C ALA A 291 -5.37 3.50 2.68
N LEU A 292 -4.42 2.65 3.06
CA LEU A 292 -4.62 1.33 3.68
C LEU A 292 -3.89 1.24 5.02
N ALA A 293 -3.69 2.38 5.70
CA ALA A 293 -2.95 2.44 6.95
C ALA A 293 -3.52 1.52 8.05
N PHE A 294 -4.85 1.37 8.08
CA PHE A 294 -5.54 0.51 9.05
C PHE A 294 -5.27 -1.00 8.84
N ASP A 295 -4.86 -1.42 7.63
CA ASP A 295 -4.65 -2.83 7.26
C ASP A 295 -3.16 -3.13 6.97
N VAL A 296 -2.27 -2.31 7.54
CA VAL A 296 -0.83 -2.42 7.27
C VAL A 296 -0.25 -3.75 7.76
N SER A 297 -0.73 -4.28 8.88
CA SER A 297 -0.28 -5.55 9.46
C SER A 297 -0.46 -6.75 8.51
N ASN A 298 -1.55 -6.74 7.74
CA ASN A 298 -1.90 -7.82 6.80
C ASN A 298 -1.36 -7.62 5.38
N LEU A 299 -0.79 -6.46 5.07
CA LEU A 299 -0.40 -6.11 3.70
C LEU A 299 1.06 -5.69 3.54
N ALA A 300 1.74 -5.31 4.62
CA ALA A 300 3.13 -4.89 4.59
C ALA A 300 4.08 -6.07 4.86
N VAL A 301 5.16 -6.13 4.09
CA VAL A 301 6.20 -7.15 4.18
C VAL A 301 7.50 -6.48 4.60
N GLN A 302 7.73 -6.39 5.91
CA GLN A 302 8.89 -5.67 6.45
C GLN A 302 10.24 -6.28 6.00
N SER A 303 10.27 -7.60 5.78
CA SER A 303 11.45 -8.35 5.33
C SER A 303 11.84 -8.10 3.87
N ILE A 304 11.00 -7.43 3.07
CA ILE A 304 11.34 -7.14 1.68
C ILE A 304 12.57 -6.21 1.59
N GLN A 305 13.50 -6.52 0.71
CA GLN A 305 14.73 -5.75 0.49
C GLN A 305 14.77 -5.20 -0.93
N LEU A 306 15.22 -3.95 -1.09
CA LEU A 306 15.45 -3.36 -2.40
C LEU A 306 16.79 -3.89 -2.95
N ILE A 307 16.77 -4.62 -4.07
CA ILE A 307 17.99 -5.07 -4.75
C ILE A 307 18.57 -3.96 -5.64
N GLY A 308 17.71 -3.08 -6.15
CA GLY A 308 18.05 -1.98 -7.04
C GLY A 308 16.83 -1.55 -7.86
N LEU A 309 16.95 -0.64 -8.81
CA LEU A 309 18.16 0.12 -9.17
C LEU A 309 18.37 1.29 -8.17
N THR A 310 19.52 1.31 -7.51
CA THR A 310 19.92 2.42 -6.63
C THR A 310 20.76 3.46 -7.37
N CYS A 311 20.93 4.64 -6.76
CA CYS A 311 21.77 5.69 -7.31
C CYS A 311 23.23 5.24 -7.48
N GLN A 312 23.71 4.40 -6.56
CA GLN A 312 25.05 3.81 -6.61
C GLN A 312 25.17 2.77 -7.73
N ASP A 313 24.13 1.96 -7.95
CA ASP A 313 24.14 0.97 -9.03
C ASP A 313 24.32 1.62 -10.42
N ARG A 314 23.84 2.85 -10.61
CA ARG A 314 24.07 3.61 -11.86
C ARG A 314 25.56 3.80 -12.15
N ILE A 315 26.35 4.00 -11.10
CA ILE A 315 27.80 4.16 -11.17
C ILE A 315 28.47 2.79 -11.30
N ASP A 316 28.11 1.84 -10.45
CA ASP A 316 28.75 0.52 -10.37
C ASP A 316 28.57 -0.32 -11.64
N PHE A 317 27.50 -0.05 -12.40
CA PHE A 317 27.19 -0.71 -13.67
C PHE A 317 27.42 0.19 -14.89
N ASN A 318 28.09 1.33 -14.72
CA ASN A 318 28.46 2.27 -15.79
C ASN A 318 27.28 2.64 -16.72
N ILE A 319 26.13 2.99 -16.14
CA ILE A 319 24.97 3.42 -16.94
C ILE A 319 25.31 4.74 -17.64
N PRO A 320 25.22 4.82 -18.99
CA PRO A 320 25.58 6.03 -19.71
C PRO A 320 24.64 7.20 -19.38
N SER A 321 25.19 8.42 -19.40
CA SER A 321 24.44 9.64 -19.04
C SER A 321 23.24 9.93 -19.94
N GLU A 322 23.22 9.42 -21.18
CA GLU A 322 22.09 9.53 -22.11
C GLU A 322 20.83 8.77 -21.66
N TYR A 323 20.97 7.79 -20.76
CA TYR A 323 19.85 7.07 -20.13
C TYR A 323 19.44 7.68 -18.79
N LEU A 324 20.12 8.73 -18.32
CA LEU A 324 19.78 9.47 -17.12
C LEU A 324 18.81 10.59 -17.48
N ILE A 325 17.64 10.59 -16.85
CA ILE A 325 16.57 11.54 -17.11
C ILE A 325 16.56 12.58 -15.99
N PRO A 326 16.66 13.89 -16.26
CA PRO A 326 16.56 14.91 -15.20
C PRO A 326 15.26 14.80 -14.41
N LEU A 327 15.31 15.05 -13.10
CA LEU A 327 14.10 15.07 -12.27
C LEU A 327 13.22 16.27 -12.63
N THR A 328 11.93 16.03 -12.79
CA THR A 328 10.95 17.11 -12.93
C THR A 328 10.64 17.74 -11.57
N GLU A 329 10.07 18.95 -11.58
CA GLU A 329 9.59 19.59 -10.34
C GLU A 329 8.54 18.73 -9.60
N ARG A 330 7.76 17.94 -10.35
CA ARG A 330 6.82 16.98 -9.76
C ARG A 330 7.53 15.82 -9.07
N ASP A 331 8.61 15.32 -9.66
CA ASP A 331 9.44 14.26 -9.09
C ASP A 331 10.09 14.72 -7.78
N LYS A 332 10.69 15.92 -7.80
CA LYS A 332 11.27 16.57 -6.61
C LYS A 332 10.22 16.72 -5.51
N ALA A 333 9.05 17.25 -5.83
CA ALA A 333 7.96 17.40 -4.87
C ALA A 333 7.51 16.05 -4.27
N LYS A 334 7.54 14.96 -5.04
CA LYS A 334 7.22 13.61 -4.55
C LYS A 334 8.31 13.08 -3.62
N CYS A 335 9.58 13.19 -3.97
CA CYS A 335 10.69 12.84 -3.06
C CYS A 335 10.59 13.58 -1.74
N LEU A 336 10.36 14.90 -1.79
CA LEU A 336 10.17 15.71 -0.60
C LEU A 336 8.97 15.23 0.23
N CYS A 337 7.88 14.81 -0.42
CA CYS A 337 6.75 14.19 0.26
C CYS A 337 7.11 12.87 0.95
N MET A 338 8.03 12.09 0.37
CA MET A 338 8.46 10.80 0.89
C MET A 338 9.38 10.91 2.11
N VAL A 339 10.14 12.01 2.23
CA VAL A 339 11.03 12.30 3.37
C VAL A 339 10.42 13.28 4.39
N ARG A 340 9.12 13.58 4.27
CA ARG A 340 8.43 14.52 5.16
C ARG A 340 8.64 14.14 6.61
N THR A 341 9.11 15.14 7.36
CA THR A 341 9.35 15.08 8.80
C THR A 341 8.69 16.31 9.39
N PHE A 342 7.73 16.14 10.31
CA PHE A 342 6.95 17.25 10.84
C PHE A 342 7.67 17.95 12.01
N ASP A 343 8.58 17.24 12.68
CA ASP A 343 9.38 17.76 13.80
C ASP A 343 10.88 17.60 13.49
N ALA A 344 11.69 18.59 13.86
CA ALA A 344 13.15 18.48 13.75
C ALA A 344 13.74 17.43 14.69
N SER A 345 13.03 17.08 15.77
CA SER A 345 13.42 16.01 16.71
C SER A 345 13.12 14.60 16.18
N GLU A 346 12.34 14.52 15.10
CA GLU A 346 11.86 13.26 14.56
C GLU A 346 12.89 12.61 13.63
N THR A 347 12.99 11.28 13.68
CA THR A 347 13.78 10.53 12.68
C THR A 347 13.18 10.76 11.29
N PRO A 348 13.99 11.17 10.28
CA PRO A 348 13.50 11.42 8.93
C PRO A 348 12.58 10.31 8.41
N GLY A 349 11.37 10.67 7.99
CA GLY A 349 10.36 9.73 7.48
C GLY A 349 9.46 9.04 8.52
N ALA A 350 9.67 9.24 9.83
CA ALA A 350 8.79 8.64 10.85
C ALA A 350 7.33 9.15 10.78
N SER A 351 7.12 10.39 10.33
CA SER A 351 5.79 10.96 10.06
C SER A 351 5.09 10.19 8.95
N GLN A 352 5.83 9.81 7.91
CA GLN A 352 5.33 8.98 6.82
C GLN A 352 4.89 7.59 7.33
N MET A 353 5.60 7.03 8.31
CA MET A 353 5.26 5.74 8.91
C MET A 353 3.97 5.82 9.74
N ARG A 354 3.81 6.87 10.56
CA ARG A 354 2.54 7.11 11.28
C ARG A 354 1.37 7.24 10.32
N GLU A 355 1.54 8.00 9.23
CA GLU A 355 0.52 8.15 8.19
C GLU A 355 0.23 6.85 7.42
N ARG A 356 1.15 5.87 7.44
CA ARG A 356 0.97 4.52 6.90
C ARG A 356 0.45 3.53 7.95
N GLY A 357 0.12 3.98 9.16
CA GLY A 357 -0.59 3.19 10.18
C GLY A 357 0.26 2.61 11.31
N TRP A 358 1.55 2.96 11.37
CA TRP A 358 2.46 2.46 12.42
C TRP A 358 2.34 3.32 13.69
N LYS A 359 1.94 2.70 14.81
CA LYS A 359 1.73 3.38 16.10
C LYS A 359 2.99 3.36 16.99
N ASP A 360 3.65 2.22 17.12
CA ASP A 360 4.89 2.07 17.87
C ASP A 360 6.10 2.26 16.94
N ILE A 361 6.61 3.48 16.89
CA ILE A 361 7.86 3.81 16.14
C ILE A 361 9.09 3.33 16.92
N GLY A 362 8.90 2.90 18.16
CA GLY A 362 9.93 2.35 19.04
C GLY A 362 10.48 1.01 18.57
N MET A 363 11.79 0.99 18.30
CA MET A 363 12.66 -0.18 18.09
C MET A 363 12.58 -0.99 16.78
N GLN A 364 11.46 -1.08 16.06
CA GLN A 364 11.43 -1.88 14.81
C GLN A 364 11.45 -1.06 13.51
N VAL A 365 11.07 0.22 13.54
CA VAL A 365 10.89 1.05 12.33
C VAL A 365 12.08 2.00 12.06
N THR A 366 12.93 2.27 13.06
CA THR A 366 14.28 2.83 12.89
C THR A 366 15.31 1.78 12.42
N SER A 367 14.83 0.79 11.68
CA SER A 367 15.69 -0.23 11.06
C SER A 367 16.67 0.42 10.10
N GLN A 368 17.84 -0.20 9.93
CA GLN A 368 18.83 0.22 8.94
C GLN A 368 18.19 0.39 7.56
N SER A 369 17.25 -0.49 7.20
CA SER A 369 16.53 -0.43 5.93
C SER A 369 15.73 0.85 5.68
N HIS A 370 15.15 1.47 6.72
CA HIS A 370 14.45 2.74 6.57
C HIS A 370 15.44 3.90 6.38
N ARG A 371 16.57 3.87 7.09
CA ARG A 371 17.66 4.84 6.88
C ARG A 371 18.23 4.75 5.48
N ASP A 372 18.46 3.54 4.97
CA ASP A 372 18.96 3.31 3.62
C ASP A 372 17.98 3.82 2.56
N TYR A 373 16.67 3.58 2.76
CA TYR A 373 15.63 4.11 1.90
C TYR A 373 15.61 5.64 1.88
N ILE A 374 15.67 6.30 3.04
CA ILE A 374 15.69 7.75 3.11
C ILE A 374 16.96 8.32 2.46
N LYS A 375 18.12 7.67 2.70
CA LYS A 375 19.39 8.02 2.05
C LYS A 375 19.26 7.93 0.53
N GLU A 376 18.63 6.88 0.01
CA GLU A 376 18.41 6.72 -1.43
C GLU A 376 17.53 7.82 -2.01
N VAL A 377 16.46 8.23 -1.32
CA VAL A 377 15.62 9.37 -1.77
C VAL A 377 16.40 10.69 -1.78
N PHE A 378 17.26 10.92 -0.78
CA PHE A 378 18.13 12.09 -0.76
C PHE A 378 19.18 12.06 -1.87
N GLU A 379 19.73 10.89 -2.17
CA GLU A 379 20.72 10.72 -3.23
C GLU A 379 20.10 10.96 -4.61
N LEU A 380 18.85 10.53 -4.81
CA LEU A 380 18.07 10.85 -6.00
C LEU A 380 17.89 12.37 -6.16
N LEU A 381 17.52 13.07 -5.08
CA LEU A 381 17.41 14.54 -5.07
C LEU A 381 18.76 15.24 -5.28
N ARG A 382 19.86 14.69 -4.74
CA ARG A 382 21.22 15.24 -4.84
C ARG A 382 21.76 15.15 -6.27
N THR A 383 21.51 14.02 -6.91
CA THR A 383 21.99 13.77 -8.27
C THR A 383 21.14 14.49 -9.32
N ASP A 384 19.88 14.79 -9.03
CA ASP A 384 18.92 15.46 -9.92
C ASP A 384 18.61 14.67 -11.21
N TYR A 385 18.87 13.37 -11.20
CA TYR A 385 18.54 12.44 -12.29
C TYR A 385 17.82 11.21 -11.76
N LYS A 386 16.89 10.67 -12.56
CA LYS A 386 16.26 9.35 -12.42
C LYS A 386 16.69 8.41 -13.54
N CYS A 387 16.47 7.12 -13.35
CA CYS A 387 16.87 6.09 -14.30
C CYS A 387 15.87 4.92 -14.31
N GLU A 388 15.43 4.49 -15.49
CA GLU A 388 14.57 3.32 -15.67
C GLU A 388 15.40 2.02 -15.65
N LEU A 389 14.81 0.90 -15.24
CA LEU A 389 15.48 -0.41 -15.26
C LEU A 389 15.99 -0.79 -16.66
N GLN A 390 15.32 -0.31 -17.70
CA GLN A 390 15.67 -0.52 -19.10
C GLN A 390 17.02 0.09 -19.47
N ALA A 391 17.52 1.08 -18.71
CA ALA A 391 18.85 1.63 -18.89
C ALA A 391 19.96 0.58 -18.70
N LEU A 392 19.70 -0.49 -17.93
CA LEU A 392 20.63 -1.61 -17.80
C LEU A 392 20.84 -2.34 -19.14
N TYR A 393 19.95 -2.20 -20.12
CA TYR A 393 20.16 -2.76 -21.46
C TYR A 393 21.16 -1.95 -22.31
N ALA A 394 21.58 -0.76 -21.85
CA ALA A 394 22.59 0.05 -22.54
C ALA A 394 23.94 -0.68 -22.67
N VAL A 395 24.27 -1.53 -21.71
CA VAL A 395 25.49 -2.36 -21.73
C VAL A 395 25.30 -3.68 -22.53
N GLY A 396 24.10 -3.92 -23.07
CA GLY A 396 23.77 -5.09 -23.90
C GLY A 396 22.43 -5.75 -23.51
N PRO A 397 21.92 -6.69 -24.34
CA PRO A 397 20.61 -7.32 -24.13
C PRO A 397 20.50 -8.16 -22.84
N TYR A 398 21.63 -8.55 -22.25
CA TYR A 398 21.69 -9.29 -20.99
C TYR A 398 22.08 -8.43 -19.78
N GLY A 399 22.13 -7.10 -19.93
CA GLY A 399 22.62 -6.20 -18.88
C GLY A 399 21.81 -6.28 -17.59
N LEU A 400 20.48 -6.41 -17.68
CA LEU A 400 19.63 -6.67 -16.51
C LEU A 400 19.94 -8.01 -15.83
N SER A 401 20.14 -9.07 -16.60
CA SER A 401 20.47 -10.39 -16.06
C SER A 401 21.84 -10.37 -15.39
N HIS A 402 22.81 -9.70 -16.00
CA HIS A 402 24.14 -9.49 -15.43
C HIS A 402 24.07 -8.71 -14.11
N PHE A 403 23.26 -7.64 -14.07
CA PHE A 403 22.97 -6.89 -12.85
C PHE A 403 22.45 -7.79 -11.73
N LEU A 404 21.41 -8.58 -12.02
CA LEU A 404 20.82 -9.47 -11.02
C LEU A 404 21.78 -10.58 -10.59
N MET A 405 22.50 -11.21 -11.52
CA MET A 405 23.47 -12.27 -11.21
C MET A 405 24.61 -11.79 -10.31
N LYS A 406 25.00 -10.51 -10.43
CA LYS A 406 26.05 -9.91 -9.59
C LYS A 406 25.54 -9.54 -8.19
N LYS A 407 24.28 -9.09 -8.08
CA LYS A 407 23.70 -8.59 -6.82
C LYS A 407 23.07 -9.69 -5.97
N LEU A 408 22.43 -10.70 -6.58
CA LEU A 408 21.71 -11.77 -5.88
C LEU A 408 22.55 -12.51 -4.81
N PRO A 409 23.86 -12.81 -5.01
CA PRO A 409 24.67 -13.47 -3.99
C PRO A 409 24.81 -12.72 -2.66
N GLU A 410 24.48 -11.43 -2.60
CA GLU A 410 24.47 -10.66 -1.35
C GLU A 410 23.23 -10.96 -0.47
N TYR A 411 22.22 -11.61 -1.04
CA TYR A 411 20.90 -11.80 -0.43
C TYR A 411 20.50 -13.26 -0.22
N ILE A 412 21.27 -14.20 -0.79
CA ILE A 412 21.01 -15.65 -0.73
C ILE A 412 22.22 -16.34 -0.12
#